data_AF-A0A7X9IEP0-F1
#
_entry.id   AF-A0A7X9IEP0-F1
#
_cell.length_a   1.000
_cell.length_b   1.000
_cell.length_c   1.000
_cell.angle_alpha   90.00
_cell.angle_beta   90.00
_cell.angle_gamma   90.00
#
_symmetry.space_group_name_H-M   'P 1'
#
loop_
_entity.id
_entity.type
_entity.pdbx_description
1 polymer ?
#
loop_
_entity_poly.entity_id
_entity_poly.type
_entity_poly.pdbx_seq_one_letter_code
_entity_poly.pdbx_strand_id
1 'polypeptide(L)'
;YLPPPDTVVNGRVGGQVWYDANGDGIQNDVEANVAVGSLPVALFTCAGVSVGSGLTGAAGEYEFVDIVPGEYYVAFTLPEGYRFSPKDATNDSLDSDVDVLTGRTVCFQVDSAEGETNWDAGIAPIPQTIGCTRPIGFWKNHTGFRHQEDLITPLLPQYLGNPDGTASVAVTNVRTAVAVFQMKAYGGAFNGIARLYARLLVAKLNVAAGADGSVVTEVIAAADSFLGSHTWRSWWKLSKADRKQVLRWTTVLVQYNSGRIGPGACDAQVGNGHDYDDGGGHDGDDGRDDGGHHGNQGDDQGDGKTEY
;
A
#
# COMPACT_ATOMS: atom_id res chain seq x y z
N TYR A 1 -6.51 -57.13 -6.54
CA TYR A 1 -7.33 -55.95 -6.22
C TYR A 1 -6.36 -54.81 -6.03
N LEU A 2 -6.23 -53.92 -7.02
CA LEU A 2 -5.54 -52.64 -6.79
C LEU A 2 -6.50 -51.81 -5.94
N PRO A 3 -6.04 -51.12 -4.88
CA PRO A 3 -6.89 -50.15 -4.20
C PRO A 3 -7.40 -49.15 -5.26
N PRO A 4 -8.67 -48.70 -5.16
CA PRO A 4 -9.15 -47.65 -6.06
C PRO A 4 -8.21 -46.45 -5.96
N PRO A 5 -7.98 -45.70 -7.06
CA PRO A 5 -7.19 -44.48 -7.00
C PRO A 5 -7.81 -43.60 -5.91
N ASP A 6 -7.00 -43.18 -4.93
CA ASP A 6 -7.44 -42.32 -3.85
C ASP A 6 -8.17 -41.14 -4.47
N THR A 7 -9.48 -41.06 -4.24
CA THR A 7 -10.28 -39.92 -4.66
C THR A 7 -9.73 -38.73 -3.91
N VAL A 8 -8.99 -37.86 -4.60
CA VAL A 8 -8.59 -36.56 -4.04
C VAL A 8 -9.89 -35.83 -3.71
N VAL A 9 -10.19 -35.73 -2.43
CA VAL A 9 -11.31 -34.95 -1.95
C VAL A 9 -10.83 -33.52 -1.90
N ASN A 10 -11.42 -32.67 -2.72
CA ASN A 10 -11.11 -31.24 -2.70
C ASN A 10 -11.51 -30.61 -1.35
N GLY A 11 -10.73 -29.65 -0.90
CA GLY A 11 -10.97 -28.87 0.30
C GLY A 11 -11.92 -27.69 0.07
N ARG A 12 -12.13 -26.92 1.13
CA ARG A 12 -12.88 -25.65 1.11
C ARG A 12 -12.10 -24.58 1.86
N VAL A 13 -12.26 -23.33 1.42
CA VAL A 13 -11.68 -22.14 2.06
C VAL A 13 -12.79 -21.15 2.34
N GLY A 14 -12.87 -20.61 3.54
CA GLY A 14 -13.90 -19.63 3.88
C GLY A 14 -13.59 -18.88 5.16
N GLY A 15 -14.54 -18.04 5.54
CA GLY A 15 -14.47 -17.25 6.76
C GLY A 15 -15.59 -16.22 6.80
N GLN A 16 -15.39 -15.24 7.67
CA GLN A 16 -16.36 -14.24 8.06
C GLN A 16 -15.78 -12.84 7.93
N VAL A 17 -16.55 -11.93 7.36
CA VAL A 17 -16.25 -10.50 7.36
C VAL A 17 -17.24 -9.78 8.26
N TRP A 18 -16.72 -9.01 9.23
CA TRP A 18 -17.56 -8.29 10.19
C TRP A 18 -17.14 -6.83 10.33
N TYR A 19 -18.07 -6.03 10.82
CA TYR A 19 -17.85 -4.63 11.12
C TYR A 19 -17.34 -4.47 12.56
N ASP A 20 -16.04 -4.18 12.68
CA ASP A 20 -15.36 -3.84 13.92
C ASP A 20 -15.56 -2.35 14.21
N ALA A 21 -16.61 -2.05 14.97
CA ALA A 21 -17.06 -0.68 15.19
C ALA A 21 -16.10 0.09 16.10
N ASN A 22 -15.44 -0.60 17.02
CA ASN A 22 -14.53 0.01 17.99
C ASN A 22 -13.06 0.03 17.50
N GLY A 23 -12.73 -0.77 16.48
CA GLY A 23 -11.43 -0.84 15.84
C GLY A 23 -10.37 -1.63 16.63
N ASP A 24 -10.76 -2.54 17.52
CA ASP A 24 -9.85 -3.31 18.38
C ASP A 24 -9.37 -4.63 17.76
N GLY A 25 -9.96 -5.05 16.63
CA GLY A 25 -9.62 -6.29 15.93
C GLY A 25 -10.20 -7.55 16.54
N ILE A 26 -11.16 -7.43 17.46
CA ILE A 26 -11.78 -8.55 18.16
C ILE A 26 -13.23 -8.70 17.68
N GLN A 27 -13.55 -9.85 17.11
CA GLN A 27 -14.92 -10.23 16.82
C GLN A 27 -15.65 -10.57 18.13
N ASN A 28 -16.42 -9.62 18.66
CA ASN A 28 -17.30 -9.86 19.81
C ASN A 28 -18.77 -9.95 19.40
N ASP A 29 -19.63 -10.48 20.28
CA ASP A 29 -21.05 -10.75 19.98
C ASP A 29 -21.84 -9.53 19.47
N VAL A 30 -21.46 -8.31 19.85
CA VAL A 30 -22.16 -7.10 19.39
C VAL A 30 -21.77 -6.76 17.95
N GLU A 31 -20.50 -6.93 17.61
CA GLU A 31 -19.92 -6.61 16.29
C GLU A 31 -20.09 -7.76 15.28
N ALA A 32 -20.04 -9.01 15.74
CA ALA A 32 -20.30 -10.20 14.94
C ALA A 32 -21.71 -10.20 14.31
N ASN A 33 -22.67 -9.51 14.94
CA ASN A 33 -24.03 -9.34 14.42
C ASN A 33 -24.15 -8.22 13.35
N VAL A 34 -23.07 -7.46 13.10
CA VAL A 34 -23.00 -6.44 12.04
C VAL A 34 -22.09 -6.96 10.92
N ALA A 35 -22.59 -7.97 10.23
CA ALA A 35 -21.86 -8.59 9.15
C ALA A 35 -21.76 -7.71 7.90
N VAL A 36 -20.69 -7.89 7.13
CA VAL A 36 -20.43 -7.08 5.93
C VAL A 36 -20.70 -7.90 4.69
N GLY A 37 -21.85 -7.69 4.07
CA GLY A 37 -22.19 -8.31 2.79
C GLY A 37 -21.69 -7.53 1.58
N SER A 38 -21.63 -8.22 0.44
CA SER A 38 -21.22 -7.67 -0.86
C SER A 38 -19.77 -7.12 -0.92
N LEU A 39 -18.89 -7.54 0.00
CA LEU A 39 -17.47 -7.19 -0.05
C LEU A 39 -16.74 -8.10 -1.06
N PRO A 40 -15.94 -7.56 -1.99
CA PRO A 40 -15.15 -8.39 -2.90
C PRO A 40 -14.07 -9.21 -2.18
N VAL A 41 -14.08 -10.52 -2.43
CA VAL A 41 -13.13 -11.50 -1.90
C VAL A 41 -12.57 -12.33 -3.06
N ALA A 42 -11.27 -12.62 -3.04
CA ALA A 42 -10.61 -13.45 -4.04
C ALA A 42 -9.61 -14.41 -3.42
N LEU A 43 -9.56 -15.63 -3.97
CA LEU A 43 -8.61 -16.68 -3.58
C LEU A 43 -7.50 -16.76 -4.62
N PHE A 44 -6.26 -16.86 -4.15
CA PHE A 44 -5.08 -17.01 -4.97
C PHE A 44 -4.20 -18.14 -4.44
N THR A 45 -3.45 -18.79 -5.32
CA THR A 45 -2.33 -19.62 -4.90
C THR A 45 -1.22 -18.73 -4.32
N CYS A 46 -0.34 -19.27 -3.49
CA CYS A 46 0.81 -18.53 -2.97
C CYS A 46 1.83 -18.11 -4.04
N ALA A 47 1.73 -18.66 -5.25
CA ALA A 47 2.46 -18.19 -6.43
C ALA A 47 1.82 -16.95 -7.09
N GLY A 48 0.65 -16.50 -6.61
CA GLY A 48 -0.08 -15.33 -7.11
C GLY A 48 -1.04 -15.62 -8.25
N VAL A 49 -1.37 -16.89 -8.52
CA VAL A 49 -2.33 -17.27 -9.57
C VAL A 49 -3.74 -17.21 -9.01
N SER A 50 -4.65 -16.54 -9.71
CA SER A 50 -6.06 -16.45 -9.31
C SER A 50 -6.74 -17.82 -9.41
N VAL A 51 -7.45 -18.19 -8.33
CA VAL A 51 -8.21 -19.43 -8.22
C VAL A 51 -9.70 -19.15 -8.42
N GLY A 52 -10.19 -18.09 -7.78
CA GLY A 52 -11.58 -17.66 -7.88
C GLY A 52 -11.84 -16.34 -7.16
N SER A 53 -13.03 -15.79 -7.35
CA SER A 53 -13.49 -14.58 -6.67
C SER A 53 -14.99 -14.61 -6.44
N GLY A 54 -15.44 -13.92 -5.39
CA GLY A 54 -16.83 -13.80 -5.03
C GLY A 54 -17.11 -12.53 -4.24
N LEU A 55 -18.31 -12.45 -3.71
CA LEU A 55 -18.73 -11.42 -2.76
C LEU A 55 -19.12 -12.12 -1.47
N THR A 56 -18.91 -11.46 -0.32
CA THR A 56 -19.46 -11.93 0.94
C THR A 56 -20.99 -11.95 0.91
N GLY A 57 -21.58 -12.94 1.59
CA GLY A 57 -23.01 -13.10 1.79
C GLY A 57 -23.59 -12.04 2.73
N ALA A 58 -24.92 -12.04 2.88
CA ALA A 58 -25.60 -11.04 3.71
C ALA A 58 -25.23 -11.12 5.20
N ALA A 59 -24.82 -12.30 5.66
CA ALA A 59 -24.28 -12.50 6.99
C ALA A 59 -22.74 -12.43 7.00
N GLY A 60 -22.11 -11.85 5.96
CA GLY A 60 -20.67 -11.58 5.84
C GLY A 60 -19.79 -12.81 5.56
N GLU A 61 -20.39 -13.97 5.42
CA GLU A 61 -19.75 -15.23 5.12
C GLU A 61 -19.22 -15.27 3.68
N TYR A 62 -18.11 -15.98 3.46
CA TYR A 62 -17.67 -16.34 2.12
C TYR A 62 -17.12 -17.76 2.11
N GLU A 63 -17.23 -18.43 0.97
CA GLU A 63 -16.73 -19.78 0.79
C GLU A 63 -16.28 -20.02 -0.65
N PHE A 64 -15.15 -20.72 -0.79
CA PHE A 64 -14.66 -21.33 -2.01
C PHE A 64 -14.64 -22.84 -1.81
N VAL A 65 -15.33 -23.56 -2.68
CA VAL A 65 -15.42 -25.03 -2.66
C VAL A 65 -14.57 -25.64 -3.76
N ASP A 66 -14.40 -26.96 -3.73
CA ASP A 66 -13.66 -27.72 -4.73
C ASP A 66 -12.19 -27.27 -4.91
N ILE A 67 -11.55 -26.90 -3.79
CA ILE A 67 -10.15 -26.46 -3.79
C ILE A 67 -9.20 -27.65 -3.80
N VAL A 68 -8.35 -27.72 -4.82
CA VAL A 68 -7.29 -28.74 -4.89
C VAL A 68 -6.29 -28.50 -3.75
N PRO A 69 -5.82 -29.54 -3.05
CA PRO A 69 -4.83 -29.36 -1.98
C PRO A 69 -3.60 -28.58 -2.44
N GLY A 70 -3.12 -27.65 -1.60
CA GLY A 70 -2.01 -26.74 -1.93
C GLY A 70 -1.96 -25.49 -1.06
N GLU A 71 -1.11 -24.53 -1.45
CA GLU A 71 -0.91 -23.28 -0.72
C GLU A 71 -1.67 -22.10 -1.31
N TYR A 72 -2.40 -21.39 -0.46
CA TYR A 72 -3.30 -20.32 -0.85
C TYR A 72 -3.24 -19.11 0.10
N TYR A 73 -3.77 -17.98 -0.37
CA TYR A 73 -4.12 -16.83 0.46
C TYR A 73 -5.43 -16.21 -0.03
N VAL A 74 -6.15 -15.58 0.89
CA VAL A 74 -7.37 -14.82 0.58
C VAL A 74 -7.03 -13.33 0.51
N ALA A 75 -7.63 -12.63 -0.45
CA ALA A 75 -7.48 -11.20 -0.65
C ALA A 75 -8.85 -10.51 -0.61
N PHE A 76 -8.94 -9.43 0.16
CA PHE A 76 -10.14 -8.62 0.36
C PHE A 76 -9.94 -7.23 -0.24
N THR A 77 -10.99 -6.68 -0.83
CA THR A 77 -10.98 -5.29 -1.33
C THR A 77 -11.97 -4.44 -0.54
N LEU A 78 -11.47 -3.46 0.19
CA LEU A 78 -12.32 -2.55 0.96
C LEU A 78 -12.97 -1.48 0.08
N PRO A 79 -14.20 -1.07 0.39
CA PRO A 79 -14.76 0.17 -0.12
C PRO A 79 -14.00 1.38 0.45
N GLU A 80 -14.14 2.52 -0.22
CA GLU A 80 -13.61 3.78 0.28
C GLU A 80 -14.21 4.15 1.64
N GLY A 81 -13.39 4.74 2.52
CA GLY A 81 -13.82 5.11 3.87
C GLY A 81 -13.69 4.01 4.92
N TYR A 82 -13.16 2.84 4.56
CA TYR A 82 -12.93 1.71 5.46
C TYR A 82 -11.45 1.34 5.55
N ARG A 83 -11.08 0.74 6.67
CA ARG A 83 -9.76 0.14 6.92
C ARG A 83 -9.92 -1.27 7.46
N PHE A 84 -8.90 -2.11 7.28
CA PHE A 84 -8.83 -3.39 7.97
C PHE A 84 -8.56 -3.16 9.47
N SER A 85 -9.11 -4.03 10.29
CA SER A 85 -8.90 -4.08 11.73
C SER A 85 -7.51 -4.64 12.09
N PRO A 86 -7.00 -4.38 13.31
CA PRO A 86 -5.78 -5.01 13.80
C PRO A 86 -5.78 -6.52 13.59
N LYS A 87 -4.69 -7.03 13.03
CA LYS A 87 -4.48 -8.45 12.79
C LYS A 87 -4.05 -9.16 14.06
N ASP A 88 -4.46 -10.42 14.26
CA ASP A 88 -4.01 -11.32 15.32
C ASP A 88 -4.24 -10.73 16.74
N ALA A 89 -5.35 -10.03 16.93
CA ALA A 89 -5.60 -9.23 18.13
C ALA A 89 -5.98 -10.06 19.36
N THR A 90 -6.46 -11.29 19.17
CA THR A 90 -6.89 -12.17 20.26
C THR A 90 -6.66 -13.65 19.89
N ASN A 91 -7.57 -14.54 20.27
CA ASN A 91 -7.56 -15.91 19.77
C ASN A 91 -8.04 -15.96 18.31
N ASP A 92 -7.48 -16.93 17.57
CA ASP A 92 -7.67 -17.17 16.14
C ASP A 92 -9.15 -17.24 15.70
N SER A 93 -10.05 -17.70 16.57
CA SER A 93 -11.49 -17.81 16.26
C SER A 93 -12.27 -16.51 16.42
N LEU A 94 -11.64 -15.43 16.89
CA LEU A 94 -12.28 -14.16 17.24
C LEU A 94 -11.44 -12.95 16.80
N ASP A 95 -10.47 -13.12 15.91
CA ASP A 95 -9.66 -12.01 15.41
C ASP A 95 -9.67 -11.93 13.89
N SER A 96 -8.91 -10.96 13.36
CA SER A 96 -8.74 -10.83 11.91
C SER A 96 -7.40 -11.41 11.49
N ASP A 97 -7.42 -12.16 10.39
CA ASP A 97 -6.23 -12.75 9.76
C ASP A 97 -5.57 -11.84 8.72
N VAL A 98 -6.23 -10.74 8.39
CA VAL A 98 -5.90 -9.93 7.23
C VAL A 98 -4.85 -8.89 7.58
N ASP A 99 -3.73 -8.91 6.87
CA ASP A 99 -2.70 -7.89 6.99
C ASP A 99 -3.25 -6.53 6.53
N VAL A 100 -3.24 -5.56 7.45
CA VAL A 100 -3.86 -4.24 7.27
C VAL A 100 -3.29 -3.42 6.11
N LEU A 101 -2.13 -3.80 5.60
CA LEU A 101 -1.40 -3.07 4.54
C LEU A 101 -1.67 -3.67 3.17
N THR A 102 -1.87 -4.98 3.12
CA THR A 102 -2.01 -5.73 1.87
C THR A 102 -3.43 -6.16 1.59
N GLY A 103 -4.30 -6.20 2.60
CA GLY A 103 -5.64 -6.76 2.51
C GLY A 103 -5.63 -8.25 2.24
N ARG A 104 -4.60 -8.97 2.70
CA ARG A 104 -4.41 -10.39 2.44
C ARG A 104 -4.14 -11.16 3.73
N THR A 105 -4.58 -12.40 3.77
CA THR A 105 -4.12 -13.37 4.78
C THR A 105 -2.65 -13.73 4.54
N VAL A 106 -2.07 -14.46 5.48
CA VAL A 106 -0.84 -15.20 5.22
C VAL A 106 -1.09 -16.33 4.22
N CYS A 107 -0.01 -16.88 3.68
CA CYS A 107 -0.07 -18.15 2.96
C CYS A 107 -0.40 -19.28 3.92
N PHE A 108 -1.37 -20.11 3.57
CA PHE A 108 -1.79 -21.27 4.33
C PHE A 108 -1.96 -22.50 3.45
N GLN A 109 -1.91 -23.68 4.07
CA GLN A 109 -2.09 -24.96 3.42
C GLN A 109 -3.57 -25.34 3.44
N VAL A 110 -4.07 -25.86 2.32
CA VAL A 110 -5.37 -26.54 2.24
C VAL A 110 -5.08 -28.02 2.02
N ASP A 111 -5.47 -28.85 2.99
CA ASP A 111 -5.38 -30.29 2.90
C ASP A 111 -6.65 -30.91 2.29
N SER A 112 -6.56 -32.16 1.84
CA SER A 112 -7.72 -32.87 1.28
C SER A 112 -8.79 -33.13 2.34
N ALA A 113 -10.07 -32.87 2.01
CA ALA A 113 -11.26 -33.07 2.86
C ALA A 113 -11.40 -32.19 4.12
N GLU A 114 -10.33 -31.52 4.57
CA GLU A 114 -10.42 -30.52 5.65
C GLU A 114 -10.84 -29.15 5.09
N GLY A 115 -11.57 -28.39 5.89
CA GLY A 115 -12.03 -27.06 5.50
C GLY A 115 -11.35 -26.00 6.31
N GLU A 116 -10.64 -25.11 5.63
CA GLU A 116 -10.02 -23.92 6.21
C GLU A 116 -11.05 -22.79 6.23
N THR A 117 -11.93 -22.77 7.24
CA THR A 117 -13.12 -21.90 7.26
C THR A 117 -13.05 -20.75 8.28
N ASN A 118 -11.86 -20.39 8.73
CA ASN A 118 -11.63 -19.38 9.78
C ASN A 118 -10.64 -18.32 9.30
N TRP A 119 -10.74 -17.90 8.03
CA TRP A 119 -9.94 -16.82 7.47
C TRP A 119 -10.75 -15.52 7.49
N ASP A 120 -10.71 -14.81 8.60
CA ASP A 120 -11.68 -13.77 8.95
C ASP A 120 -11.11 -12.35 8.76
N ALA A 121 -11.98 -11.43 8.33
CA ALA A 121 -11.62 -10.05 8.01
C ALA A 121 -12.46 -9.04 8.80
N GLY A 122 -11.84 -8.40 9.80
CA GLY A 122 -12.42 -7.28 10.50
C GLY A 122 -12.24 -6.00 9.67
N ILE A 123 -13.31 -5.22 9.53
CA ILE A 123 -13.24 -3.91 8.89
C ILE A 123 -13.85 -2.84 9.80
N ALA A 124 -13.20 -1.70 9.87
CA ALA A 124 -13.63 -0.57 10.66
C ALA A 124 -13.85 0.65 9.75
N PRO A 125 -14.78 1.56 10.09
CA PRO A 125 -14.83 2.85 9.42
C PRO A 125 -13.52 3.57 9.72
N ILE A 126 -13.03 4.31 8.75
CA ILE A 126 -11.96 5.27 9.01
C ILE A 126 -12.52 6.36 9.93
N PRO A 127 -12.01 6.56 11.16
CA PRO A 127 -12.55 7.58 12.06
C PRO A 127 -12.32 8.98 11.49
N GLN A 128 -13.38 9.65 11.04
CA GLN A 128 -13.30 11.03 10.53
C GLN A 128 -12.98 12.07 11.63
N THR A 129 -12.95 11.64 12.89
CA THR A 129 -12.74 12.47 14.09
C THR A 129 -11.28 12.51 14.56
N ILE A 130 -10.34 11.80 13.90
CA ILE A 130 -8.92 11.73 14.30
C ILE A 130 -8.00 12.20 13.16
N GLY A 131 -8.26 13.44 12.70
CA GLY A 131 -7.52 14.07 11.60
C GLY A 131 -7.64 13.32 10.28
N CYS A 132 -6.78 13.69 9.31
CA CYS A 132 -6.76 13.07 7.98
C CYS A 132 -5.37 13.25 7.36
N THR A 133 -5.02 12.39 6.41
CA THR A 133 -3.70 12.42 5.76
C THR A 133 -3.70 13.25 4.48
N ARG A 134 -2.54 13.82 4.16
CA ARG A 134 -2.30 14.59 2.95
C ARG A 134 -1.07 14.05 2.21
N PRO A 135 -1.13 13.93 0.87
CA PRO A 135 -0.05 13.37 0.08
C PRO A 135 1.13 14.34 -0.05
N ILE A 136 2.28 13.83 -0.52
CA ILE A 136 3.51 14.62 -0.69
C ILE A 136 3.31 15.89 -1.55
N GLY A 137 2.41 15.86 -2.52
CA GLY A 137 2.09 16.99 -3.38
C GLY A 137 1.48 18.17 -2.61
N PHE A 138 0.59 17.87 -1.65
CA PHE A 138 0.02 18.88 -0.76
C PHE A 138 1.12 19.60 0.02
N TRP A 139 1.97 18.85 0.72
CA TRP A 139 3.03 19.42 1.55
C TRP A 139 4.04 20.23 0.73
N LYS A 140 4.39 19.79 -0.48
CA LYS A 140 5.25 20.56 -1.39
C LYS A 140 4.68 21.95 -1.71
N ASN A 141 3.36 22.08 -1.77
CA ASN A 141 2.69 23.34 -2.10
C ASN A 141 2.46 24.24 -0.89
N HIS A 142 2.39 23.70 0.34
CA HIS A 142 2.13 24.46 1.59
C HIS A 142 3.41 24.80 2.36
N THR A 143 4.40 25.31 1.63
CA THR A 143 5.73 25.66 2.15
C THR A 143 5.86 27.15 2.50
N GLY A 144 4.84 27.96 2.25
CA GLY A 144 4.93 29.42 2.37
C GLY A 144 5.81 30.12 1.31
N PHE A 145 6.47 29.38 0.40
CA PHE A 145 7.26 29.98 -0.68
C PHE A 145 6.41 30.49 -1.86
N ARG A 146 5.12 30.18 -1.89
CA ARG A 146 4.15 30.62 -2.92
C ARG A 146 2.92 31.25 -2.24
N HIS A 147 1.80 31.34 -2.96
CA HIS A 147 0.55 31.92 -2.47
C HIS A 147 -0.19 31.06 -1.43
N GLN A 148 0.21 29.80 -1.26
CA GLN A 148 -0.42 28.89 -0.30
C GLN A 148 0.15 29.11 1.10
N GLU A 149 -0.68 28.88 2.11
CA GLU A 149 -0.31 28.99 3.52
C GLU A 149 0.90 28.10 3.87
N ASP A 150 1.76 28.58 4.77
CA ASP A 150 2.84 27.78 5.33
C ASP A 150 2.31 26.87 6.43
N LEU A 151 2.05 25.61 6.07
CA LEU A 151 1.59 24.58 7.00
C LEU A 151 2.74 23.70 7.50
N ILE A 152 3.97 23.92 7.03
CA ILE A 152 5.12 23.09 7.41
C ILE A 152 5.87 23.70 8.58
N THR A 153 6.20 25.00 8.54
CA THR A 153 7.00 25.64 9.59
C THR A 153 6.47 25.37 11.01
N PRO A 154 5.15 25.43 11.29
CA PRO A 154 4.61 25.14 12.62
C PRO A 154 4.81 23.69 13.10
N LEU A 155 5.06 22.76 12.17
CA LEU A 155 5.22 21.32 12.44
C LEU A 155 6.69 20.90 12.54
N LEU A 156 7.63 21.83 12.42
CA LEU A 156 9.06 21.59 12.55
C LEU A 156 9.54 21.91 13.97
N PRO A 157 10.62 21.27 14.47
CA PRO A 157 11.50 20.36 13.76
C PRO A 157 10.95 18.94 13.61
N GLN A 158 11.32 18.28 12.52
CA GLN A 158 11.16 16.84 12.33
C GLN A 158 12.53 16.19 12.14
N TYR A 159 12.70 14.96 12.61
CA TYR A 159 13.92 14.19 12.38
C TYR A 159 13.62 13.02 11.45
N LEU A 160 14.53 12.72 10.52
CA LEU A 160 14.50 11.49 9.72
C LEU A 160 15.64 10.62 10.21
N GLY A 161 15.32 9.68 11.10
CA GLY A 161 16.27 9.10 12.02
C GLY A 161 16.02 9.51 13.48
N ASN A 162 16.66 8.82 14.42
CA ASN A 162 16.60 9.21 15.85
C ASN A 162 17.30 10.56 16.09
N PRO A 163 16.85 11.41 17.03
CA PRO A 163 17.48 12.72 17.28
C PRO A 163 18.99 12.66 17.63
N ASP A 164 19.44 11.56 18.23
CA ASP A 164 20.84 11.27 18.58
C ASP A 164 21.60 10.50 17.49
N GLY A 165 20.91 10.07 16.42
CA GLY A 165 21.48 9.33 15.32
C GLY A 165 22.46 10.17 14.50
N THR A 166 23.67 9.65 14.32
CA THR A 166 24.75 10.36 13.58
C THR A 166 24.47 10.50 12.08
N ALA A 167 23.57 9.67 11.53
CA ALA A 167 23.14 9.74 10.13
C ALA A 167 21.78 10.46 9.95
N SER A 168 21.13 10.85 11.06
CA SER A 168 19.80 11.46 11.03
C SER A 168 19.81 12.80 10.32
N VAL A 169 18.71 13.09 9.61
CA VAL A 169 18.50 14.40 8.98
C VAL A 169 17.54 15.20 9.83
N ALA A 170 18.03 16.29 10.44
CA ALA A 170 17.17 17.26 11.11
C ALA A 170 16.52 18.20 10.09
N VAL A 171 15.21 18.13 9.98
CA VAL A 171 14.37 19.01 9.16
C VAL A 171 13.87 20.14 10.06
N THR A 172 14.67 21.19 10.19
CA THR A 172 14.41 22.32 11.09
C THR A 172 13.82 23.54 10.40
N ASN A 173 13.74 23.51 9.07
CA ASN A 173 13.15 24.59 8.27
C ASN A 173 12.56 24.04 6.96
N VAL A 174 11.69 24.84 6.35
CA VAL A 174 10.99 24.50 5.10
C VAL A 174 11.94 24.22 3.94
N ARG A 175 13.09 24.90 3.85
CA ARG A 175 14.05 24.66 2.74
C ARG A 175 14.59 23.24 2.79
N THR A 176 14.91 22.73 3.99
CA THR A 176 15.29 21.33 4.18
C THR A 176 14.13 20.39 3.85
N ALA A 177 12.90 20.71 4.28
CA ALA A 177 11.72 19.89 3.97
C ALA A 177 11.50 19.76 2.45
N VAL A 178 11.59 20.86 1.71
CA VAL A 178 11.48 20.87 0.24
C VAL A 178 12.60 20.05 -0.41
N ALA A 179 13.84 20.17 0.07
CA ALA A 179 14.96 19.38 -0.44
C ALA A 179 14.72 17.86 -0.24
N VAL A 180 14.15 17.46 0.89
CA VAL A 180 13.72 16.09 1.16
C VAL A 180 12.63 15.65 0.20
N PHE A 181 11.54 16.42 0.06
CA PHE A 181 10.42 16.06 -0.82
C PHE A 181 10.77 15.97 -2.30
N GLN A 182 11.71 16.79 -2.76
CA GLN A 182 12.19 16.76 -4.13
C GLN A 182 13.13 15.58 -4.40
N MET A 183 13.69 14.96 -3.36
CA MET A 183 14.68 13.88 -3.45
C MET A 183 15.93 14.26 -4.27
N LYS A 184 16.16 15.54 -4.56
CA LYS A 184 17.29 16.01 -5.38
C LYS A 184 18.60 16.08 -4.60
N ALA A 185 18.53 16.46 -3.33
CA ALA A 185 19.71 16.63 -2.47
C ALA A 185 20.26 15.32 -1.89
N TYR A 186 19.48 14.22 -1.94
CA TYR A 186 19.76 12.98 -1.21
C TYR A 186 19.93 11.77 -2.14
N GLY A 187 20.59 11.93 -3.29
CA GLY A 187 20.88 10.82 -4.20
C GLY A 187 19.82 10.50 -5.26
N GLY A 188 18.74 11.30 -5.36
CA GLY A 188 17.76 11.19 -6.45
C GLY A 188 16.58 10.27 -6.15
N ALA A 189 15.54 10.34 -7.00
CA ALA A 189 14.32 9.53 -6.86
C ALA A 189 14.54 8.01 -7.04
N PHE A 190 15.62 7.60 -7.70
CA PHE A 190 15.99 6.19 -7.87
C PHE A 190 16.63 5.57 -6.61
N ASN A 191 17.02 6.38 -5.62
CA ASN A 191 17.60 5.92 -4.37
C ASN A 191 16.51 5.57 -3.34
N GLY A 192 16.52 4.33 -2.84
CA GLY A 192 15.49 3.84 -1.92
C GLY A 192 15.47 4.58 -0.57
N ILE A 193 16.63 5.00 -0.05
CA ILE A 193 16.70 5.79 1.19
C ILE A 193 16.19 7.22 0.95
N ALA A 194 16.47 7.82 -0.21
CA ALA A 194 15.94 9.13 -0.57
C ALA A 194 14.40 9.11 -0.64
N ARG A 195 13.84 8.05 -1.22
CA ARG A 195 12.39 7.81 -1.22
C ARG A 195 11.87 7.66 0.21
N LEU A 196 12.54 6.86 1.04
CA LEU A 196 12.16 6.67 2.44
C LEU A 196 12.14 8.01 3.20
N TYR A 197 13.17 8.84 3.07
CA TYR A 197 13.19 10.19 3.66
C TYR A 197 11.95 11.00 3.29
N ALA A 198 11.61 11.06 1.99
CA ALA A 198 10.47 11.83 1.54
C ALA A 198 9.15 11.29 2.09
N ARG A 199 8.95 9.97 2.11
CA ARG A 199 7.68 9.36 2.58
C ARG A 199 7.55 9.41 4.10
N LEU A 200 8.65 9.25 4.82
CA LEU A 200 8.70 9.35 6.27
C LEU A 200 8.42 10.79 6.73
N LEU A 201 8.99 11.79 6.06
CA LEU A 201 8.71 13.19 6.40
C LEU A 201 7.22 13.52 6.23
N VAL A 202 6.59 13.06 5.15
CA VAL A 202 5.16 13.29 4.92
C VAL A 202 4.31 12.61 6.00
N ALA A 203 4.63 11.38 6.40
CA ALA A 203 3.90 10.68 7.44
C ALA A 203 4.00 11.39 8.79
N LYS A 204 5.21 11.84 9.15
CA LYS A 204 5.44 12.61 10.38
C LYS A 204 4.70 13.95 10.39
N LEU A 205 4.64 14.65 9.24
CA LEU A 205 3.89 15.89 9.14
C LEU A 205 2.37 15.65 9.25
N ASN A 206 1.85 14.57 8.65
CA ASN A 206 0.44 14.19 8.82
C ASN A 206 0.12 13.93 10.32
N VAL A 207 0.94 13.15 11.00
CA VAL A 207 0.77 12.87 12.44
C VAL A 207 0.89 14.15 13.28
N ALA A 208 1.90 14.98 13.00
CA ALA A 208 2.08 16.26 13.70
C ALA A 208 0.92 17.24 13.45
N ALA A 209 0.26 17.15 12.29
CA ALA A 209 -0.94 17.91 11.94
C ALA A 209 -2.23 17.32 12.52
N GLY A 210 -2.14 16.25 13.31
CA GLY A 210 -3.27 15.66 14.04
C GLY A 210 -3.90 14.42 13.39
N ALA A 211 -3.34 13.88 12.31
CA ALA A 211 -3.78 12.59 11.76
C ALA A 211 -3.41 11.44 12.71
N ASP A 212 -4.31 10.47 12.91
CA ASP A 212 -3.98 9.22 13.61
C ASP A 212 -2.78 8.53 12.92
N GLY A 213 -1.73 8.27 13.68
CA GLY A 213 -0.52 7.57 13.22
C GLY A 213 -0.43 6.11 13.64
N SER A 214 -1.42 5.59 14.38
CA SER A 214 -1.42 4.26 15.00
C SER A 214 -0.91 3.17 14.03
N VAL A 215 -1.53 3.05 12.87
CA VAL A 215 -1.20 2.07 11.80
C VAL A 215 0.22 2.16 11.24
N VAL A 216 0.93 3.27 11.40
CA VAL A 216 2.31 3.46 10.91
C VAL A 216 3.32 3.68 12.02
N THR A 217 2.92 3.62 13.29
CA THR A 217 3.79 3.92 14.44
C THR A 217 5.05 3.06 14.44
N GLU A 218 4.89 1.75 14.24
CA GLU A 218 6.01 0.80 14.20
C GLU A 218 6.90 1.01 12.97
N VAL A 219 6.30 1.30 11.81
CA VAL A 219 7.04 1.57 10.58
C VAL A 219 7.86 2.85 10.69
N ILE A 220 7.30 3.90 11.28
CA ILE A 220 8.00 5.16 11.56
C ILE A 220 9.19 4.89 12.50
N ALA A 221 8.97 4.18 13.62
CA ALA A 221 10.02 3.87 14.58
C ALA A 221 11.15 3.02 13.98
N ALA A 222 10.80 1.98 13.18
CA ALA A 222 11.78 1.13 12.51
C ALA A 222 12.58 1.90 11.45
N ALA A 223 11.91 2.75 10.66
CA ALA A 223 12.56 3.60 9.67
C ALA A 223 13.50 4.62 10.34
N ASP A 224 13.10 5.22 11.46
CA ASP A 224 13.95 6.14 12.22
C ASP A 224 15.18 5.44 12.81
N SER A 225 15.01 4.27 13.41
CA SER A 225 16.14 3.48 13.91
C SER A 225 17.16 3.18 12.78
N PHE A 226 16.67 2.75 11.62
CA PHE A 226 17.49 2.50 10.45
C PHE A 226 18.23 3.77 9.96
N LEU A 227 17.51 4.88 9.82
CA LEU A 227 18.05 6.15 9.34
C LEU A 227 18.97 6.84 10.36
N GLY A 228 18.90 6.47 11.64
CA GLY A 228 19.85 6.94 12.65
C GLY A 228 21.30 6.52 12.40
N SER A 229 21.50 5.46 11.61
CA SER A 229 22.82 4.92 11.23
C SER A 229 23.08 4.85 9.72
N HIS A 230 22.07 5.10 8.87
CA HIS A 230 22.19 5.00 7.41
C HIS A 230 21.82 6.31 6.71
N THR A 231 22.74 6.76 5.85
CA THR A 231 22.49 7.90 4.95
C THR A 231 22.09 7.40 3.56
N TRP A 232 21.58 8.29 2.70
CA TRP A 232 21.32 7.95 1.30
C TRP A 232 22.52 7.34 0.55
N ARG A 233 23.76 7.65 0.98
CA ARG A 233 24.99 7.07 0.43
C ARG A 233 25.15 5.58 0.77
N SER A 234 24.46 5.11 1.80
CA SER A 234 24.48 3.71 2.22
C SER A 234 23.70 2.81 1.27
N TRP A 235 22.78 3.33 0.45
CA TRP A 235 21.84 2.53 -0.37
C TRP A 235 22.50 1.41 -1.18
N TRP A 236 23.62 1.73 -1.85
CA TRP A 236 24.32 0.77 -2.71
C TRP A 236 25.18 -0.24 -1.94
N LYS A 237 25.38 -0.04 -0.63
CA LYS A 237 26.11 -0.92 0.28
C LYS A 237 25.20 -1.86 1.07
N LEU A 238 23.89 -1.61 1.04
CA LEU A 238 22.90 -2.41 1.73
C LEU A 238 22.80 -3.82 1.15
N SER A 239 22.51 -4.79 2.02
CA SER A 239 22.16 -6.13 1.58
C SER A 239 20.88 -6.12 0.73
N LYS A 240 20.61 -7.20 -0.01
CA LYS A 240 19.35 -7.35 -0.74
C LYS A 240 18.14 -7.34 0.21
N ALA A 241 18.29 -7.93 1.40
CA ALA A 241 17.26 -7.97 2.43
C ALA A 241 16.95 -6.56 2.95
N ASP A 242 17.97 -5.78 3.30
CA ASP A 242 17.77 -4.42 3.82
C ASP A 242 17.14 -3.49 2.77
N ARG A 243 17.55 -3.61 1.50
CA ARG A 243 16.91 -2.86 0.41
C ARG A 243 15.43 -3.21 0.27
N LYS A 244 15.08 -4.51 0.36
CA LYS A 244 13.68 -4.95 0.34
C LYS A 244 12.91 -4.37 1.54
N GLN A 245 13.51 -4.35 2.73
CA GLN A 245 12.88 -3.79 3.92
C GLN A 245 12.63 -2.28 3.80
N VAL A 246 13.60 -1.51 3.33
CA VAL A 246 13.44 -0.06 3.07
C VAL A 246 12.30 0.21 2.09
N LEU A 247 12.19 -0.59 1.03
CA LEU A 247 11.11 -0.47 0.06
C LEU A 247 9.74 -0.87 0.64
N ARG A 248 9.69 -1.85 1.55
CA ARG A 248 8.47 -2.21 2.29
C ARG A 248 7.98 -1.04 3.14
N TRP A 249 8.84 -0.46 3.98
CA TRP A 249 8.47 0.73 4.78
C TRP A 249 8.02 1.88 3.89
N THR A 250 8.74 2.14 2.80
CA THR A 250 8.37 3.19 1.83
C THR A 250 6.97 2.97 1.27
N THR A 251 6.60 1.72 0.96
CA THR A 251 5.27 1.37 0.43
C THR A 251 4.18 1.63 1.46
N VAL A 252 4.37 1.20 2.71
CA VAL A 252 3.42 1.44 3.81
C VAL A 252 3.20 2.94 4.03
N LEU A 253 4.28 3.71 4.08
CA LEU A 253 4.20 5.17 4.25
C LEU A 253 3.48 5.83 3.06
N VAL A 254 3.61 5.32 1.84
CA VAL A 254 2.84 5.83 0.69
C VAL A 254 1.34 5.56 0.84
N GLN A 255 0.96 4.34 1.25
CA GLN A 255 -0.45 4.01 1.50
C GLN A 255 -1.05 4.90 2.59
N TYR A 256 -0.33 5.08 3.71
CA TYR A 256 -0.75 5.98 4.79
C TYR A 256 -0.91 7.41 4.31
N ASN A 257 0.11 7.96 3.65
CA ASN A 257 0.09 9.35 3.19
C ASN A 257 -0.95 9.65 2.09
N SER A 258 -1.50 8.61 1.46
CA SER A 258 -2.59 8.72 0.48
C SER A 258 -3.96 8.40 1.09
N GLY A 259 -4.02 8.15 2.41
CA GLY A 259 -5.26 7.82 3.10
C GLY A 259 -5.80 6.43 2.85
N ARG A 260 -5.04 5.53 2.19
CA ARG A 260 -5.47 4.15 1.94
C ARG A 260 -5.46 3.27 3.19
N ILE A 261 -4.64 3.65 4.18
CA ILE A 261 -4.62 3.08 5.53
C ILE A 261 -4.60 4.22 6.55
N GLY A 262 -5.08 3.99 7.77
CA GLY A 262 -5.12 5.00 8.82
C GLY A 262 -6.38 5.87 8.75
N PRO A 263 -6.31 7.18 9.04
CA PRO A 263 -7.46 8.08 9.21
C PRO A 263 -8.02 8.61 7.88
N GLY A 264 -7.68 7.99 6.74
CA GLY A 264 -8.19 8.41 5.43
C GLY A 264 -7.49 9.63 4.87
N ALA A 265 -7.82 9.99 3.63
CA ALA A 265 -7.34 11.22 3.02
C ALA A 265 -8.22 12.38 3.46
N CYS A 266 -7.63 13.56 3.63
CA CYS A 266 -8.46 14.76 3.78
C CYS A 266 -9.24 14.95 2.47
N ASP A 267 -10.56 15.05 2.55
CA ASP A 267 -11.36 15.53 1.43
C ASP A 267 -10.71 16.81 0.93
N ALA A 268 -10.43 16.87 -0.37
CA ALA A 268 -10.09 18.13 -1.01
C ALA A 268 -11.25 19.07 -0.68
N GLN A 269 -11.02 20.03 0.20
CA GLN A 269 -11.98 21.09 0.45
C GLN A 269 -12.48 21.57 -0.91
N VAL A 270 -13.77 21.37 -1.13
CA VAL A 270 -14.59 21.78 -2.27
C VAL A 270 -13.87 22.82 -3.15
N GLY A 271 -13.21 22.35 -4.21
CA GLY A 271 -12.36 23.18 -5.05
C GLY A 271 -11.85 22.39 -6.24
N ASN A 272 -12.66 22.37 -7.31
CA ASN A 272 -12.36 21.82 -8.63
C ASN A 272 -10.88 21.89 -9.00
N GLY A 273 -10.29 20.73 -9.33
CA GLY A 273 -8.95 20.66 -9.88
C GLY A 273 -8.54 19.22 -10.16
N HIS A 274 -9.03 18.68 -11.28
CA HIS A 274 -8.43 17.53 -11.93
C HIS A 274 -6.92 17.77 -12.10
N ASP A 275 -6.10 16.78 -11.71
CA ASP A 275 -4.91 16.31 -12.44
C ASP A 275 -4.14 15.31 -11.57
N TYR A 276 -4.48 14.03 -11.74
CA TYR A 276 -3.62 12.91 -11.35
C TYR A 276 -2.74 12.57 -12.56
N ASP A 277 -1.55 13.19 -12.64
CA ASP A 277 -0.47 12.73 -13.51
C ASP A 277 0.60 12.05 -12.65
N ASP A 278 0.37 10.77 -12.33
CA ASP A 278 1.42 9.86 -11.91
C ASP A 278 2.17 9.38 -13.17
N GLY A 279 3.15 10.16 -13.59
CA GLY A 279 4.15 9.72 -14.57
C GLY A 279 5.03 8.61 -13.99
N GLY A 280 4.60 7.36 -14.21
CA GLY A 280 5.38 6.14 -13.99
C GLY A 280 5.06 5.13 -15.08
N GLY A 281 5.91 5.08 -16.11
CA GLY A 281 5.73 4.26 -17.31
C GLY A 281 5.53 2.78 -17.01
N HIS A 282 4.51 2.21 -17.66
CA HIS A 282 4.40 0.79 -17.91
C HIS A 282 5.40 0.41 -19.01
N ASP A 283 6.41 -0.39 -18.67
CA ASP A 283 7.12 -1.20 -19.65
C ASP A 283 6.16 -2.31 -20.11
N GLY A 284 5.43 -2.03 -21.20
CA GLY A 284 4.68 -3.00 -21.98
C GLY A 284 5.57 -3.50 -23.11
N ASP A 285 6.23 -4.63 -22.88
CA ASP A 285 6.98 -5.39 -23.86
C ASP A 285 5.96 -6.21 -24.68
N ASP A 286 5.36 -5.59 -25.69
CA ASP A 286 4.51 -6.28 -26.67
C ASP A 286 5.21 -6.29 -28.03
N GLY A 287 5.77 -7.45 -28.34
CA GLY A 287 6.25 -7.80 -29.66
C GLY A 287 5.16 -7.71 -30.71
N ARG A 288 5.49 -7.08 -31.84
CA ARG A 288 4.80 -7.30 -33.11
C ARG A 288 5.83 -7.55 -34.19
N ASP A 289 6.06 -8.84 -34.42
CA ASP A 289 6.26 -9.33 -35.77
C ASP A 289 5.01 -8.98 -36.60
N ASP A 290 5.21 -8.35 -37.75
CA ASP A 290 4.53 -8.72 -38.98
C ASP A 290 5.22 -8.04 -40.16
N GLY A 291 5.90 -8.86 -40.96
CA GLY A 291 6.38 -8.50 -42.29
C GLY A 291 5.25 -8.49 -43.30
N GLY A 292 5.33 -7.60 -44.30
CA GLY A 292 4.32 -7.53 -45.35
C GLY A 292 4.56 -6.47 -46.43
N HIS A 293 5.56 -6.71 -47.27
CA HIS A 293 5.62 -6.48 -48.72
C HIS A 293 4.94 -5.28 -49.44
N HIS A 294 5.81 -4.58 -50.20
CA HIS A 294 5.67 -4.06 -51.58
C HIS A 294 4.64 -2.97 -51.97
N GLY A 295 5.19 -1.89 -52.54
CA GLY A 295 4.48 -0.96 -53.43
C GLY A 295 5.37 0.22 -53.84
N ASN A 296 6.19 0.02 -54.88
CA ASN A 296 7.04 1.03 -55.53
C ASN A 296 6.23 1.83 -56.58
N GLN A 297 6.47 3.15 -56.68
CA GLN A 297 6.28 4.09 -57.81
C GLN A 297 6.06 5.49 -57.21
N GLY A 298 6.71 6.59 -57.59
CA GLY A 298 7.54 6.93 -58.73
C GLY A 298 7.38 8.44 -58.96
N ASP A 299 8.45 9.08 -59.47
CA ASP A 299 8.48 10.39 -60.13
C ASP A 299 8.55 11.65 -59.23
N ASP A 300 9.24 12.73 -59.56
CA ASP A 300 10.41 13.04 -60.40
C ASP A 300 10.74 14.52 -60.09
N GLN A 301 12.03 14.86 -60.11
CA GLN A 301 12.67 16.17 -60.35
C GLN A 301 12.19 17.50 -59.73
N GLY A 302 13.17 18.29 -59.27
CA GLY A 302 13.08 19.76 -59.32
C GLY A 302 13.93 20.56 -58.34
N ASP A 303 15.23 20.70 -58.64
CA ASP A 303 16.09 21.89 -58.44
C ASP A 303 15.96 22.81 -57.21
N GLY A 304 17.07 22.92 -56.48
CA GLY A 304 17.87 24.16 -56.54
C GLY A 304 17.79 25.16 -55.37
N LYS A 305 18.99 25.39 -54.80
CA LYS A 305 19.52 26.62 -54.15
C LYS A 305 19.46 26.76 -52.62
N THR A 306 20.63 26.52 -52.04
CA THR A 306 21.41 27.31 -51.06
C THR A 306 20.89 28.72 -50.72
N GLU A 307 20.87 29.09 -49.43
CA GLU A 307 21.90 29.96 -48.79
C GLU A 307 21.52 30.34 -47.33
N TYR A 308 22.57 30.33 -46.47
CA TYR A 308 22.76 30.85 -45.10
C TYR A 308 21.99 30.25 -43.91
#